data_AF-A0A7D9LED1-F1
#
_entry.id   AF-A0A7D9LED1-F1
#
_cell.length_a   1.000
_cell.length_b   1.000
_cell.length_c   1.000
_cell.angle_alpha   90.00
_cell.angle_beta   90.00
_cell.angle_gamma   90.00
#
_symmetry.space_group_name_H-M   'P 1'
#
loop_
_entity.id
_entity.type
_entity.pdbx_description
1 polymer ?
#
loop_
_entity_poly.entity_id
_entity_poly.type
_entity_poly.pdbx_seq_one_letter_code
_entity_poly.pdbx_strand_id
1 'polypeptide(L)'
;TGSDIADLEDFKREATEILENAKFPVHKWESNVEELDNESNPSKILGHKWNKREDTLEIRAEPTKEETPVTKRHILKELSSIYDPLEIISPTMVEGKRIYREACDEKVGWNSEVSTSTSKDWIKWRQQLRNVKIPRTKSSKGDSKGESYTFAFIC
;
A
#
# COMPACT_ATOMS: atom_id res chain seq x y z
N THR A 1 -0.92 20.13 -15.75
CA THR A 1 -1.22 18.78 -16.26
C THR A 1 -1.13 18.86 -17.77
N GLY A 2 -0.05 18.31 -18.34
CA GLY A 2 0.13 18.23 -19.78
C GLY A 2 -0.96 17.34 -20.38
N SER A 3 -1.65 17.84 -21.40
CA SER A 3 -2.65 17.04 -22.12
C SER A 3 -2.01 16.20 -23.23
N ASP A 4 -0.75 16.49 -23.58
CA ASP A 4 0.02 15.83 -24.62
C ASP A 4 1.20 15.06 -24.03
N ILE A 5 1.60 13.96 -24.67
CA ILE A 5 2.74 13.13 -24.27
C ILE A 5 4.03 13.96 -24.31
N ALA A 6 4.18 14.84 -25.29
CA ALA A 6 5.32 15.74 -25.41
C ALA A 6 5.47 16.65 -24.17
N ASP A 7 4.38 17.20 -23.66
CA ASP A 7 4.39 18.04 -22.45
C ASP A 7 4.90 17.25 -21.22
N LEU A 8 4.56 15.96 -21.14
CA LEU A 8 4.98 15.08 -20.05
C LEU A 8 6.46 14.71 -20.14
N GLU A 9 6.98 14.51 -21.34
CA GLU A 9 8.42 14.29 -21.57
C GLU A 9 9.23 15.54 -21.22
N ASP A 10 8.76 16.71 -21.63
CA ASP A 10 9.38 17.99 -21.30
C ASP A 10 9.37 18.21 -19.78
N PHE A 11 8.24 17.95 -19.11
CA PHE A 11 8.15 18.01 -17.65
C PHE A 11 9.15 17.06 -16.97
N LYS A 12 9.22 15.79 -17.43
CA LYS A 12 10.15 14.79 -16.89
C LYS A 12 11.60 15.27 -17.02
N ARG A 13 11.97 15.84 -18.16
CA ARG A 13 13.30 16.39 -18.42
C ARG A 13 13.61 17.57 -17.49
N GLU A 14 12.75 18.58 -17.46
CA GLU A 14 12.94 19.79 -16.66
C GLU A 14 13.02 19.48 -15.16
N ALA A 15 12.11 18.64 -14.65
CA ALA A 15 12.11 18.23 -13.25
C ALA A 15 13.40 17.48 -12.88
N THR A 16 13.91 16.62 -13.76
CA THR A 16 15.18 15.90 -13.54
C THR A 16 16.35 16.87 -13.47
N GLU A 17 16.41 17.86 -14.37
CA GLU A 17 17.48 18.86 -14.38
C GLU A 17 17.49 19.71 -13.11
N ILE A 18 16.32 20.19 -12.67
CA ILE A 18 16.19 20.98 -11.44
C ILE A 18 16.67 20.19 -10.22
N LEU A 19 16.24 18.93 -10.09
CA LEU A 19 16.60 18.08 -8.96
C LEU A 19 18.10 17.72 -8.97
N GLU A 20 18.67 17.43 -10.14
CA GLU A 20 20.10 17.19 -10.31
C GLU A 20 20.94 18.41 -9.91
N ASN A 21 20.53 19.60 -10.35
CA ASN A 21 21.18 20.86 -9.98
C ASN A 21 21.14 21.11 -8.47
N ALA A 22 20.06 20.69 -7.81
CA ALA A 22 19.90 20.75 -6.36
C ALA A 22 20.61 19.61 -5.60
N LYS A 23 21.36 18.73 -6.27
CA LYS A 23 22.04 17.55 -5.70
C LYS A 23 21.10 16.46 -5.18
N PHE A 24 19.91 16.36 -5.77
CA PHE A 24 18.93 15.29 -5.54
C PHE A 24 18.74 14.48 -6.83
N PRO A 25 19.68 13.59 -7.21
CA PRO A 25 19.55 12.83 -8.45
C PRO A 25 18.29 11.96 -8.46
N VAL A 26 17.49 12.05 -9.52
CA VAL A 26 16.29 11.21 -9.66
C VAL A 26 16.71 9.79 -10.06
N HIS A 27 16.48 8.83 -9.17
CA HIS A 27 16.87 7.44 -9.42
C HIS A 27 15.91 6.69 -10.31
N LYS A 28 14.61 7.00 -10.22
CA LYS A 28 13.57 6.29 -10.97
C LYS A 28 12.39 7.19 -11.30
N TRP A 29 11.90 7.03 -12.54
CA TRP A 29 10.63 7.55 -13.01
C TRP A 29 9.67 6.39 -13.28
N GLU A 30 8.43 6.50 -12.83
CA GLU A 30 7.35 5.56 -13.13
C GLU A 30 6.13 6.34 -13.63
N SER A 31 5.43 5.78 -14.63
CA SER A 31 4.25 6.40 -15.25
C SER A 31 3.16 5.37 -15.48
N ASN A 32 1.89 5.80 -15.48
CA ASN A 32 0.75 4.99 -15.94
C ASN A 32 0.54 5.04 -17.47
N VAL A 33 1.36 5.79 -18.20
CA VAL A 33 1.35 5.90 -19.67
C VAL A 33 2.39 4.94 -20.24
N GLU A 34 1.96 4.00 -21.08
CA GLU A 34 2.82 2.92 -21.61
C GLU A 34 3.96 3.47 -22.46
N GLU A 35 3.73 4.55 -23.20
CA GLU A 35 4.75 5.23 -24.03
C GLU A 35 5.85 5.91 -23.20
N LEU A 36 5.56 6.25 -21.93
CA LEU A 36 6.48 6.97 -21.04
C LEU A 36 7.14 6.04 -19.99
N ASP A 37 6.79 4.76 -20.02
CA ASP A 37 7.10 3.78 -18.99
C ASP A 37 7.82 2.56 -19.58
N ASN A 38 9.10 2.42 -19.25
CA ASN A 38 9.94 1.32 -19.74
C ASN A 38 10.01 0.13 -18.76
N GLU A 39 9.21 0.16 -17.69
CA GLU A 39 9.35 -0.70 -16.52
C GLU A 39 8.23 -1.74 -16.41
N SER A 40 8.51 -2.85 -15.72
CA SER A 40 7.53 -3.92 -15.52
C SER A 40 6.26 -3.45 -14.78
N ASN A 41 5.11 -4.00 -15.16
CA ASN A 41 3.83 -3.82 -14.46
C ASN A 41 3.41 -5.13 -13.79
N PRO A 42 3.06 -5.17 -12.49
CA PRO A 42 2.91 -4.04 -11.55
C PRO A 42 4.25 -3.51 -11.00
N SER A 43 4.30 -2.21 -10.73
CA SER A 43 5.40 -1.57 -9.99
C SER A 43 5.06 -1.45 -8.50
N LYS A 44 5.92 -0.79 -7.72
CA LYS A 44 5.71 -0.48 -6.31
C LYS A 44 5.81 1.02 -6.06
N ILE A 45 4.89 1.53 -5.24
CA ILE A 45 4.93 2.90 -4.72
C ILE A 45 4.58 2.87 -3.24
N LEU A 46 5.40 3.53 -2.41
CA LEU A 46 5.27 3.51 -0.93
C LEU A 46 5.18 2.09 -0.34
N GLY A 47 5.87 1.11 -0.94
CA GLY A 47 5.81 -0.30 -0.51
C GLY A 47 4.56 -1.07 -0.97
N HIS A 48 3.58 -0.40 -1.56
CA HIS A 48 2.36 -0.99 -2.11
C HIS A 48 2.52 -1.35 -3.58
N LYS A 49 1.79 -2.37 -4.04
CA LYS A 49 1.72 -2.69 -5.46
C LYS A 49 0.91 -1.63 -6.20
N TRP A 50 1.42 -1.15 -7.32
CA TRP A 50 0.71 -0.27 -8.24
C TRP A 50 0.55 -0.96 -9.59
N ASN A 51 -0.69 -1.25 -9.96
CA ASN A 51 -1.02 -1.63 -11.33
C ASN A 51 -1.11 -0.35 -12.16
N LYS A 52 -0.08 -0.09 -12.96
CA LYS A 52 0.07 1.11 -13.80
C LYS A 52 -1.02 1.18 -14.86
N ARG A 53 -1.40 0.04 -15.44
CA ARG A 53 -2.44 -0.06 -16.48
C ARG A 53 -3.84 0.30 -16.00
N GLU A 54 -4.19 -0.12 -14.78
CA GLU A 54 -5.49 0.18 -14.17
C GLU A 54 -5.43 1.40 -13.24
N ASP A 55 -4.28 2.07 -13.18
CA ASP A 55 -3.92 3.11 -12.19
C ASP A 55 -4.46 2.80 -10.77
N THR A 56 -4.21 1.57 -10.31
CA THR A 56 -4.79 1.04 -9.07
C THR A 56 -3.71 0.64 -8.09
N LEU A 57 -3.80 1.15 -6.87
CA LEU A 57 -2.98 0.78 -5.73
C LEU A 57 -3.58 -0.43 -5.00
N GLU A 58 -2.77 -1.40 -4.64
CA GLU A 58 -3.19 -2.57 -3.85
C GLU A 58 -2.55 -2.55 -2.45
N ILE A 59 -3.39 -2.51 -1.42
CA ILE A 59 -3.03 -2.76 -0.04
C ILE A 59 -3.24 -4.24 0.25
N ARG A 60 -2.17 -4.94 0.62
CA ARG A 60 -2.26 -6.36 0.98
C ARG A 60 -2.59 -6.50 2.45
N ALA A 61 -3.73 -7.12 2.72
CA ALA A 61 -4.18 -7.43 4.07
C ALA A 61 -4.67 -8.88 4.18
N GLU A 62 -4.60 -9.67 3.10
CA GLU A 62 -5.02 -11.08 3.11
C GLU A 62 -4.22 -11.95 4.10
N PRO A 63 -4.81 -13.02 4.64
CA PRO A 63 -4.12 -13.98 5.51
C PRO A 63 -3.00 -14.73 4.79
N THR A 64 -1.77 -14.66 5.32
CA THR A 64 -0.60 -15.30 4.70
C THR A 64 -0.32 -16.72 5.17
N LYS A 65 -0.74 -17.10 6.39
CA LYS A 65 -0.86 -18.46 6.95
C LYS A 65 -1.22 -18.31 8.43
N GLU A 66 -2.08 -19.19 8.95
CA GLU A 66 -2.36 -19.22 10.39
C GLU A 66 -1.15 -19.85 11.11
N GLU A 67 -0.44 -19.07 11.94
CA GLU A 67 0.58 -19.62 12.83
C GLU A 67 -0.08 -20.08 14.13
N THR A 68 0.18 -21.33 14.52
CA THR A 68 -0.24 -21.90 15.81
C THR A 68 1.01 -22.30 16.62
N PRO A 69 1.04 -22.03 17.93
CA PRO A 69 0.04 -21.32 18.73
C PRO A 69 0.01 -19.81 18.43
N VAL A 70 -1.15 -19.18 18.66
CA VAL A 70 -1.29 -17.71 18.53
C VAL A 70 -0.62 -17.07 19.75
N THR A 71 0.35 -16.20 19.49
CA THR A 71 1.10 -15.47 20.53
C THR A 71 0.94 -13.97 20.36
N LYS A 72 1.20 -13.19 21.41
CA LYS A 72 1.25 -11.72 21.32
C LYS A 72 2.20 -11.23 20.24
N ARG A 73 3.37 -11.87 20.13
CA ARG A 73 4.36 -11.56 19.11
C ARG A 73 3.81 -11.77 17.71
N HIS A 74 3.11 -12.88 17.49
CA HIS A 74 2.49 -13.19 16.22
C HIS A 74 1.43 -12.15 15.84
N ILE A 75 0.50 -11.83 16.76
CA ILE A 75 -0.54 -10.83 16.54
C ILE A 75 0.07 -9.47 16.13
N LEU A 76 1.06 -8.98 16.88
CA LEU A 76 1.69 -7.70 16.57
C LEU A 76 2.44 -7.72 15.23
N LYS A 77 3.17 -8.82 14.94
CA LYS A 77 3.89 -9.00 13.68
C LYS A 77 2.94 -8.89 12.49
N GLU A 78 1.80 -9.55 12.56
CA GLU A 78 0.77 -9.50 11.51
C GLU A 78 0.10 -8.13 11.43
N LEU A 79 -0.23 -7.49 12.55
CA LEU A 79 -0.78 -6.11 12.52
C LEU A 79 0.20 -5.12 11.88
N SER A 80 1.50 -5.27 12.16
CA SER A 80 2.54 -4.38 11.67
C SER A 80 2.93 -4.67 10.22
N SER A 81 2.65 -5.87 9.69
CA SER A 81 2.93 -6.20 8.30
C SER A 81 1.95 -5.51 7.33
N ILE A 82 0.78 -5.14 7.83
CA ILE A 82 -0.23 -4.38 7.10
C ILE A 82 0.15 -2.89 7.20
N TYR A 83 1.03 -2.46 6.30
CA TYR A 83 1.40 -1.05 6.15
C TYR A 83 0.25 -0.28 5.48
N ASP A 84 -0.16 0.87 6.03
CA ASP A 84 -1.23 1.72 5.49
C ASP A 84 -0.94 3.20 5.81
N PRO A 85 -0.03 3.84 5.04
CA PRO A 85 0.40 5.22 5.32
C PRO A 85 -0.71 6.25 5.08
N LEU A 86 -1.76 5.88 4.36
CA LEU A 86 -2.90 6.73 4.03
C LEU A 86 -4.13 6.44 4.89
N GLU A 87 -4.01 5.51 5.85
CA GLU A 87 -5.07 5.08 6.75
C GLU A 87 -6.36 4.59 6.05
N ILE A 88 -6.25 4.11 4.81
CA ILE A 88 -7.40 3.72 3.97
C ILE A 88 -8.15 2.52 4.57
N ILE A 89 -7.43 1.58 5.17
CA ILE A 89 -8.00 0.38 5.80
C ILE A 89 -8.01 0.49 7.33
N SER A 90 -7.69 1.66 7.89
CA SER A 90 -7.72 1.90 9.33
C SER A 90 -9.01 1.40 10.03
N PRO A 91 -10.23 1.56 9.46
CA PRO A 91 -11.46 1.06 10.08
C PRO A 91 -11.50 -0.46 10.30
N THR A 92 -10.92 -1.26 9.39
CA THR A 92 -10.88 -2.72 9.54
C THR A 92 -9.78 -3.16 10.52
N MET A 93 -8.77 -2.32 10.73
CA MET A 93 -7.65 -2.59 11.62
C MET A 93 -7.95 -2.33 13.11
N VAL A 94 -9.00 -1.56 13.42
CA VAL A 94 -9.40 -1.26 14.82
C VAL A 94 -9.64 -2.53 15.62
N GLU A 95 -10.34 -3.50 15.04
CA GLU A 95 -10.68 -4.75 15.71
C GLU A 95 -9.44 -5.61 16.00
N GLY A 96 -8.51 -5.70 15.06
CA GLY A 96 -7.23 -6.38 15.29
C GLY A 96 -6.41 -5.72 16.40
N LYS A 97 -6.40 -4.38 16.46
CA LYS A 97 -5.74 -3.61 17.54
C LYS A 97 -6.42 -3.84 18.90
N ARG A 98 -7.76 -3.96 18.93
CA ARG A 98 -8.53 -4.33 20.13
C ARG A 98 -8.11 -5.70 20.64
N ILE A 99 -8.06 -6.71 19.78
CA ILE A 99 -7.64 -8.08 20.12
C ILE A 99 -6.19 -8.10 20.64
N TYR A 100 -5.28 -7.35 20.02
CA TYR A 100 -3.91 -7.22 20.51
C TYR A 100 -3.84 -6.63 21.92
N ARG A 101 -4.67 -5.62 22.20
CA ARG A 101 -4.76 -5.03 23.54
C ARG A 101 -5.24 -6.06 24.57
N GLU A 102 -6.27 -6.84 24.25
CA GLU A 102 -6.76 -7.91 25.12
C GLU A 102 -5.69 -8.95 25.40
N ALA A 103 -4.94 -9.36 24.37
CA ALA A 103 -3.81 -10.26 24.54
C ALA A 103 -2.76 -9.68 25.50
N CYS A 104 -2.48 -8.37 25.44
CA CYS A 104 -1.59 -7.69 26.38
C CYS A 104 -2.12 -7.71 27.82
N ASP A 105 -3.44 -7.58 28.00
CA ASP A 105 -4.09 -7.57 29.31
C ASP A 105 -4.08 -8.96 30.00
N GLU A 106 -3.87 -10.04 29.25
CA GLU A 106 -3.70 -11.41 29.80
C GLU A 106 -2.40 -11.59 30.63
N LYS A 107 -1.47 -10.63 30.58
CA LYS A 107 -0.18 -10.66 31.33
C LYS A 107 0.70 -11.89 31.09
N VAL A 108 0.51 -12.60 29.97
CA VAL A 108 1.38 -13.71 29.53
C VAL A 108 2.67 -13.23 28.86
N GLY A 109 3.62 -14.12 28.57
CA GLY A 109 4.85 -13.77 27.84
C GLY A 109 4.59 -13.40 26.37
N TRP A 110 5.58 -12.78 25.71
CA TRP A 110 5.48 -12.41 24.28
C TRP A 110 5.33 -13.60 23.33
N ASN A 111 6.05 -14.69 23.63
CA ASN A 111 6.01 -15.94 22.86
C ASN A 111 5.10 -17.00 23.53
N SER A 112 4.37 -16.62 24.58
CA SER A 112 3.39 -17.51 25.22
C SER A 112 2.09 -17.50 24.41
N GLU A 113 1.41 -18.64 24.39
CA GLU A 113 0.09 -18.77 23.80
C GLU A 113 -0.91 -17.88 24.55
N VAL A 114 -1.76 -17.18 23.79
CA VAL A 114 -2.87 -16.38 24.34
C VAL A 114 -4.04 -17.29 24.70
N SER A 115 -5.01 -16.78 25.46
CA SER A 115 -6.21 -17.54 25.82
C SER A 115 -6.95 -18.05 24.57
N THR A 116 -7.66 -19.17 24.73
CA THR A 116 -8.44 -19.77 23.65
C THR A 116 -9.50 -18.81 23.08
N SER A 117 -10.06 -17.91 23.89
CA SER A 117 -10.98 -16.86 23.43
C SER A 117 -10.27 -15.88 22.50
N THR A 118 -9.15 -15.30 22.93
CA THR A 118 -8.39 -14.31 22.15
C THR A 118 -7.86 -14.91 20.85
N SER A 119 -7.40 -16.16 20.89
CA SER A 119 -6.96 -16.90 19.71
C SER A 119 -8.10 -17.08 18.68
N LYS A 120 -9.31 -17.45 19.14
CA LYS A 120 -10.48 -17.59 18.26
C LYS A 120 -10.90 -16.25 17.64
N ASP A 121 -10.93 -15.18 18.43
CA ASP A 121 -11.28 -13.84 17.93
C ASP A 121 -10.24 -13.34 16.92
N TRP A 122 -8.96 -13.57 17.20
CA TRP A 122 -7.87 -13.27 16.26
C TRP A 122 -8.05 -13.98 14.92
N ILE A 123 -8.23 -15.30 14.95
CA ILE A 123 -8.41 -16.11 13.73
C ILE A 123 -9.65 -15.65 12.96
N LYS A 124 -10.77 -15.45 13.66
CA LYS A 124 -12.03 -14.98 13.06
C LYS A 124 -11.87 -13.63 12.38
N TRP A 125 -11.27 -12.64 13.05
CA TRP A 125 -11.04 -11.32 12.46
C TRP A 125 -10.07 -11.41 11.28
N ARG A 126 -8.97 -12.16 11.42
CA ARG A 126 -7.96 -12.31 10.37
C ARG A 126 -8.57 -12.87 9.08
N GLN A 127 -9.45 -13.86 9.19
CA GLN A 127 -10.17 -14.48 8.08
C GLN A 127 -11.14 -13.53 7.36
N GLN A 128 -11.49 -12.38 7.94
CA GLN A 128 -12.34 -11.37 7.29
C GLN A 128 -11.54 -10.40 6.41
N LEU A 129 -10.22 -10.28 6.63
CA LEU A 129 -9.39 -9.35 5.87
C LEU A 129 -9.23 -9.77 4.41
N ARG A 130 -9.22 -8.77 3.53
CA ARG A 130 -9.08 -8.92 2.07
C ARG A 130 -8.11 -7.86 1.57
N ASN A 131 -7.42 -8.14 0.47
CA ASN A 131 -6.67 -7.11 -0.24
C ASN A 131 -7.64 -6.03 -0.73
N VAL A 132 -7.21 -4.78 -0.61
CA VAL A 132 -8.00 -3.62 -1.03
C VAL A 132 -7.32 -2.98 -2.24
N LYS A 133 -8.10 -2.81 -3.31
CA LYS A 133 -7.67 -2.14 -4.54
C LYS A 133 -8.33 -0.76 -4.60
N ILE A 134 -7.51 0.29 -4.72
CA ILE A 134 -7.96 1.68 -4.74
C ILE A 134 -7.46 2.35 -6.03
N PRO A 135 -8.35 2.92 -6.86
CA PRO A 135 -7.95 3.78 -7.96
C PRO A 135 -7.21 5.00 -7.42
N ARG A 136 -6.05 5.34 -7.99
CA ARG A 136 -5.27 6.53 -7.61
C ARG A 136 -5.92 7.83 -8.10
N THR A 137 -6.69 7.76 -9.18
CA THR A 137 -7.32 8.92 -9.82
C THR A 137 -8.84 8.73 -9.92
N LYS A 138 -9.59 9.83 -9.80
CA LYS A 138 -11.05 9.86 -10.04
C LYS A 138 -11.32 10.30 -11.48
N SER A 139 -10.83 9.59 -12.49
CA SER A 139 -11.32 9.83 -13.85
C SER A 139 -12.70 9.20 -13.97
N SER A 140 -13.75 10.02 -13.97
CA SER A 140 -15.08 9.58 -14.38
C SER A 140 -15.00 9.07 -15.81
N LYS A 141 -15.31 7.79 -16.03
CA LYS A 141 -15.54 7.22 -17.36
C LYS A 141 -16.76 7.94 -17.99
N GLY A 142 -16.54 9.10 -18.59
CA GLY A 142 -17.61 9.95 -19.11
C GLY A 142 -17.15 11.31 -19.60
N ASP A 143 -16.09 11.89 -19.02
CA ASP A 143 -15.53 13.14 -19.53
C ASP A 143 -14.31 12.86 -20.39
N SER A 144 -14.53 12.97 -21.70
CA SER A 144 -13.49 13.08 -22.70
C SER A 144 -12.78 14.43 -22.53
N LYS A 145 -11.83 14.48 -21.58
CA LYS A 145 -10.67 15.41 -21.47
C LYS A 145 -10.16 15.41 -20.02
N GLY A 146 -9.24 14.50 -19.71
CA GLY A 146 -8.53 14.53 -18.42
C GLY A 146 -8.08 13.16 -17.95
N GLU A 147 -7.26 12.47 -18.74
CA GLU A 147 -6.41 11.44 -18.17
C GLU A 147 -5.36 12.16 -17.31
N SER A 148 -5.48 12.06 -15.99
CA SER A 148 -4.51 12.65 -15.07
C SER A 148 -3.25 11.77 -15.08
N TYR A 149 -2.34 12.06 -16.01
CA TYR A 149 -1.04 11.43 -16.09
C TYR A 149 -0.21 11.81 -14.87
N THR A 150 0.25 10.81 -14.14
CA THR A 150 0.94 11.05 -12.86
C THR A 150 2.28 10.34 -12.86
N PHE A 151 3.34 11.13 -12.79
CA PHE A 151 4.66 10.61 -12.49
C PHE A 151 4.79 10.36 -10.98
N ALA A 152 5.37 9.22 -10.63
CA ALA A 152 5.98 9.04 -9.32
C ALA A 152 7.49 9.01 -9.50
N PHE A 153 8.22 9.81 -8.72
CA PHE A 153 9.66 9.74 -8.63
C PHE A 153 10.06 9.16 -7.28
N ILE A 154 11.13 8.37 -7.30
CA ILE A 154 11.77 7.85 -6.09
C ILE A 154 13.11 8.56 -6.01
N CYS A 155 13.23 9.46 -5.02
CA CYS A 155 14.51 10.05 -4.61
C CYS A 155 15.25 9.11 -3.66
#